data_AF-Q2C3P5-F1
#
_entry.id   AF-Q2C3P5-F1
#
_cell.length_a   1.000
_cell.length_b   1.000
_cell.length_c   1.000
_cell.angle_alpha   90.00
_cell.angle_beta   90.00
_cell.angle_gamma   90.00
#
_symmetry.space_group_name_H-M   'P 1'
#
loop_
_entity.id
_entity.type
_entity.pdbx_description
1 polymer ?
#
loop_
_entity_poly.entity_id
_entity_poly.type
_entity_poly.pdbx_seq_one_letter_code
_entity_poly.pdbx_strand_id
1 'polypeptide(L)'
;MKHYDVVIAGGAMAGASLAIALDVLSRHSLRIAVVESVMPEFDTHPGYDARSIALSYGTTRLLDNIGMWSALRDVATPINDIHVSDRGHAGMVRISSQEQAVDALGYVVELADAGEVFH
;
A
#
# COMPACT_ATOMS: atom_id res chain seq x y z
N MET A 1 2.89 -12.32 -31.13
CA MET A 1 2.26 -11.63 -29.97
C MET A 1 2.62 -12.40 -28.71
N LYS A 2 2.92 -11.71 -27.60
CA LYS A 2 3.04 -12.39 -26.30
C LYS A 2 1.65 -12.59 -25.72
N HIS A 3 1.40 -13.76 -25.11
CA HIS A 3 0.14 -14.07 -24.44
C HIS A 3 0.33 -14.01 -22.92
N TYR A 4 -0.59 -13.31 -22.26
CA TYR A 4 -0.68 -13.16 -20.81
C TYR A 4 -2.09 -13.51 -20.38
N ASP A 5 -2.22 -14.01 -19.15
CA ASP A 5 -3.52 -14.33 -18.54
C ASP A 5 -4.14 -13.07 -17.93
N VAL A 6 -3.30 -12.17 -17.40
CA VAL A 6 -3.70 -10.86 -16.87
C VAL A 6 -2.74 -9.78 -17.36
N VAL A 7 -3.29 -8.64 -17.77
CA VAL A 7 -2.52 -7.43 -18.09
C VAL A 7 -2.99 -6.30 -17.17
N ILE A 8 -2.05 -5.70 -16.44
CA ILE A 8 -2.27 -4.60 -15.50
C ILE A 8 -1.69 -3.33 -16.13
N ALA A 9 -2.50 -2.29 -16.28
CA ALA A 9 -2.07 -0.98 -16.75
C ALA A 9 -1.73 -0.09 -15.54
N GLY A 10 -0.44 0.21 -15.35
CA GLY A 10 0.11 0.93 -14.21
C GLY A 10 0.86 0.01 -13.23
N GLY A 11 2.12 0.34 -12.94
CA GLY A 11 3.04 -0.38 -12.05
C GLY A 11 3.28 0.30 -10.70
N ALA A 12 2.54 1.37 -10.38
CA ALA A 12 2.57 2.01 -9.06
C ALA A 12 2.00 1.08 -7.97
N MET A 13 1.95 1.58 -6.71
CA MET A 13 1.47 0.86 -5.52
C MET A 13 0.33 -0.14 -5.77
N ALA A 14 -0.80 0.31 -6.31
CA ALA A 14 -1.97 -0.55 -6.50
C ALA A 14 -1.74 -1.65 -7.54
N GLY A 15 -1.09 -1.31 -8.67
CA GLY A 15 -0.82 -2.26 -9.76
C GLY A 15 0.23 -3.29 -9.37
N ALA A 16 1.31 -2.85 -8.72
CA ALA A 16 2.34 -3.73 -8.18
C ALA A 16 1.78 -4.67 -7.10
N SER A 17 1.01 -4.12 -6.15
CA SER A 17 0.35 -4.93 -5.11
C SER A 17 -0.61 -5.96 -5.71
N LEU A 18 -1.38 -5.59 -6.74
CA LEU A 18 -2.27 -6.52 -7.45
C LEU A 18 -1.49 -7.61 -8.17
N ALA A 19 -0.40 -7.26 -8.88
CA ALA A 19 0.44 -8.23 -9.58
C ALA A 19 1.01 -9.27 -8.62
N ILE A 20 1.56 -8.83 -7.48
CA ILE A 20 2.10 -9.71 -6.43
C ILE A 20 0.99 -10.56 -5.82
N ALA A 21 -0.16 -9.98 -5.49
CA ALA A 21 -1.27 -10.74 -4.92
C ALA A 21 -1.75 -11.83 -5.87
N LEU A 22 -1.91 -11.54 -7.17
CA LEU A 22 -2.31 -12.53 -8.18
C LEU A 22 -1.26 -13.63 -8.35
N ASP A 23 0.03 -13.27 -8.37
CA ASP A 23 1.13 -14.22 -8.47
C ASP A 23 1.14 -15.18 -7.28
N VAL A 24 1.11 -14.64 -6.05
CA VAL A 24 1.10 -15.41 -4.80
C VAL A 24 -0.15 -16.29 -4.69
N LEU A 25 -1.35 -15.71 -4.87
CA LEU A 25 -2.61 -16.43 -4.69
C LEU A 25 -2.85 -17.50 -5.77
N SER A 26 -2.34 -17.28 -6.99
CA SER A 26 -2.38 -18.27 -8.06
C SER A 26 -1.26 -19.31 -7.98
N ARG A 27 -0.34 -19.18 -7.00
CA ARG A 27 0.86 -20.03 -6.89
C ARG A 27 1.70 -20.01 -8.17
N HIS A 28 1.95 -18.81 -8.70
CA HIS A 28 2.76 -18.57 -9.91
C HIS A 28 2.24 -19.25 -11.19
N SER A 29 0.94 -19.54 -11.24
CA SER A 29 0.33 -20.20 -12.40
C SER A 29 -0.14 -19.25 -13.49
N LEU A 30 -0.32 -17.96 -13.15
CA LEU A 30 -0.72 -16.92 -14.10
C LEU A 30 0.48 -16.21 -14.72
N ARG A 31 0.44 -15.98 -16.03
CA ARG A 31 1.35 -15.05 -16.71
C ARG A 31 0.78 -13.65 -16.62
N ILE A 32 1.39 -12.82 -15.77
CA ILE A 32 0.95 -11.45 -15.50
C ILE A 32 1.89 -10.48 -16.22
N ALA A 33 1.33 -9.54 -16.96
CA ALA A 33 2.06 -8.39 -17.51
C ALA A 33 1.66 -7.12 -16.78
N VAL A 34 2.65 -6.34 -16.33
CA VAL A 34 2.45 -4.98 -15.85
C VAL A 34 2.98 -4.04 -16.92
N VAL A 35 2.14 -3.11 -17.38
CA VAL A 35 2.46 -2.14 -18.41
C VAL A 35 2.49 -0.76 -17.76
N GLU A 36 3.67 -0.16 -17.71
CA GLU A 36 3.86 1.19 -17.20
C GLU A 36 4.40 2.10 -18.30
N SER A 37 3.99 3.36 -18.25
CA SER A 37 4.34 4.42 -19.19
C SER A 37 5.74 5.02 -18.95
N VAL A 38 6.28 4.82 -17.76
CA VAL A 38 7.60 5.29 -17.32
C VAL A 38 8.45 4.08 -16.98
N MET A 39 9.76 4.16 -17.23
CA MET A 39 10.66 3.11 -16.74
C MET A 39 10.65 3.10 -15.20
N PRO A 40 10.90 1.94 -14.58
CA PRO A 40 11.06 1.81 -13.13
C PRO A 40 12.40 2.42 -12.66
N GLU A 41 12.68 3.66 -13.04
CA GLU A 41 13.79 4.44 -12.51
C GLU A 41 13.28 5.27 -11.33
N PHE A 42 13.85 5.00 -10.15
CA PHE A 42 13.36 5.42 -8.83
C PHE A 42 13.06 6.91 -8.71
N ASP A 43 13.88 7.78 -9.29
CA ASP A 43 13.76 9.24 -9.11
C ASP A 43 12.65 9.91 -9.95
N THR A 44 12.00 9.18 -10.85
CA THR A 44 11.05 9.80 -11.81
C THR A 44 9.70 9.10 -11.92
N HIS A 45 9.45 8.04 -11.14
CA HIS A 45 8.19 7.32 -11.23
C HIS A 45 7.04 8.17 -10.65
N PRO A 46 6.04 8.60 -11.46
CA PRO A 46 4.99 9.53 -11.01
C PRO A 46 4.05 8.94 -9.95
N GLY A 47 4.05 7.61 -9.80
CA GLY A 47 3.30 6.91 -8.77
C GLY A 47 4.01 6.78 -7.41
N TYR A 48 5.30 7.12 -7.33
CA TYR A 48 6.14 7.02 -6.13
C TYR A 48 6.76 8.39 -5.84
N ASP A 49 5.90 9.35 -5.51
CA ASP A 49 6.27 10.74 -5.23
C ASP A 49 6.26 11.04 -3.72
N ALA A 50 6.44 12.31 -3.36
CA ALA A 50 6.46 12.76 -1.96
C ALA A 50 5.09 12.72 -1.25
N ARG A 51 4.04 12.13 -1.85
CA ARG A 51 2.76 11.96 -1.15
C ARG A 51 2.87 10.83 -0.14
N SER A 52 2.18 10.99 0.99
CA SER A 52 1.97 9.91 1.96
C SER A 52 0.55 9.37 1.87
N ILE A 53 0.39 8.07 2.10
CA ILE A 53 -0.91 7.42 2.21
C ILE A 53 -1.08 6.77 3.57
N ALA A 54 -2.30 6.78 4.09
CA ALA A 54 -2.67 6.03 5.29
C ALA A 54 -3.23 4.65 4.91
N LEU A 55 -2.47 3.61 5.22
CA LEU A 55 -2.90 2.22 5.12
C LEU A 55 -3.70 1.85 6.37
N SER A 56 -4.93 1.39 6.21
CA SER A 56 -5.73 0.89 7.33
C SER A 56 -5.10 -0.37 7.93
N TYR A 57 -5.40 -0.66 9.21
CA TYR A 57 -5.03 -1.95 9.82
C TYR A 57 -5.44 -3.17 8.96
N GLY A 58 -6.61 -3.13 8.32
CA GLY A 58 -7.05 -4.20 7.42
C GLY A 58 -6.16 -4.32 6.18
N THR A 59 -5.74 -3.19 5.60
CA THR A 59 -4.83 -3.17 4.45
C THR A 59 -3.48 -3.78 4.80
N THR A 60 -2.90 -3.44 5.96
CA THR A 60 -1.60 -4.00 6.36
C THR A 60 -1.68 -5.51 6.60
N ARG A 61 -2.81 -6.02 7.10
CA ARG A 61 -3.06 -7.47 7.21
C ARG A 61 -3.17 -8.17 5.86
N LEU A 62 -3.81 -7.54 4.88
CA LEU A 62 -3.86 -8.08 3.52
C LEU A 62 -2.47 -8.13 2.88
N LEU A 63 -1.67 -7.06 3.05
CA LEU A 63 -0.28 -7.00 2.57
C LEU A 63 0.61 -8.04 3.27
N ASP A 64 0.39 -8.30 4.56
CA ASP A 64 1.12 -9.31 5.34
C ASP A 64 0.84 -10.73 4.82
N ASN A 65 -0.43 -11.02 4.49
CA ASN A 65 -0.82 -12.32 3.93
C ASN A 65 -0.17 -12.65 2.59
N ILE A 66 0.24 -11.62 1.83
CA ILE A 66 0.96 -11.77 0.56
C ILE A 66 2.47 -11.49 0.70
N GLY A 67 2.98 -11.39 1.94
CA GLY A 67 4.40 -11.26 2.24
C GLY A 67 5.00 -9.88 1.99
N MET A 68 4.19 -8.85 1.75
CA MET A 68 4.65 -7.51 1.39
C MET A 68 4.80 -6.59 2.60
N TRP A 69 4.03 -6.81 3.67
CA TRP A 69 4.02 -5.89 4.80
C TRP A 69 5.37 -5.79 5.51
N SER A 70 6.13 -6.88 5.58
CA SER A 70 7.46 -6.87 6.20
C SER A 70 8.41 -5.88 5.54
N ALA A 71 8.29 -5.69 4.23
CA ALA A 71 9.19 -4.83 3.46
C ALA A 71 8.80 -3.34 3.59
N LEU A 72 7.51 -3.05 3.79
CA LEU A 72 7.03 -1.68 4.01
C LEU A 72 7.12 -1.23 5.47
N ARG A 73 7.22 -2.17 6.42
CA ARG A 73 7.15 -1.87 7.87
C ARG A 73 8.22 -0.89 8.33
N ASP A 74 9.43 -0.98 7.79
CA ASP A 74 10.58 -0.18 8.23
C ASP A 74 10.47 1.30 7.82
N VAL A 75 9.68 1.57 6.77
CA VAL A 75 9.40 2.93 6.27
C VAL A 75 7.98 3.41 6.65
N ALA A 76 7.28 2.64 7.50
CA ALA A 76 5.91 2.92 7.90
C ALA A 76 5.83 3.57 9.28
N THR A 77 5.08 4.66 9.40
CA THR A 77 4.80 5.31 10.69
C THR A 77 3.46 4.85 11.26
N PRO A 78 3.38 4.33 12.48
CA PRO A 78 2.13 3.84 13.07
C PRO A 78 1.13 4.97 13.38
N ILE A 79 -0.15 4.72 13.14
CA ILE A 79 -1.27 5.57 13.55
C ILE A 79 -1.81 5.04 14.87
N ASN A 80 -1.45 5.68 15.98
CA ASN A 80 -1.93 5.28 17.31
C ASN A 80 -3.26 5.94 17.68
N ASP A 81 -3.49 7.17 17.22
CA ASP A 81 -4.65 7.97 17.57
C ASP A 81 -5.26 8.60 16.31
N ILE A 82 -6.58 8.55 16.20
CA ILE A 82 -7.36 9.28 15.19
C ILE A 82 -8.29 10.24 15.92
N HIS A 83 -8.24 11.52 15.54
CA HIS A 83 -9.15 12.56 16.01
C HIS A 83 -9.94 13.10 14.82
N VAL A 84 -11.26 12.94 14.87
CA VAL A 84 -12.19 13.51 13.89
C VAL A 84 -12.99 14.62 14.55
N SER A 85 -12.98 15.81 13.95
CA SER A 85 -13.77 16.96 14.38
C SER A 85 -14.36 17.65 13.16
N ASP A 86 -15.51 18.30 13.31
CA ASP A 86 -16.12 19.09 12.24
C ASP A 86 -16.17 20.58 12.59
N ARG A 87 -15.76 21.42 11.66
CA ARG A 87 -15.57 22.85 11.88
C ARG A 87 -16.94 23.52 12.06
N GLY A 88 -17.14 24.12 13.23
CA GLY A 88 -18.39 24.80 13.58
C GLY A 88 -19.42 23.90 14.27
N HIS A 89 -19.09 22.62 14.49
CA HIS A 89 -19.91 21.68 15.24
C HIS A 89 -19.16 21.22 16.50
N ALA A 90 -19.88 20.97 17.59
CA ALA A 90 -19.29 20.53 18.86
C ALA A 90 -18.93 19.03 18.88
N GLY A 91 -19.28 18.28 17.82
CA GLY A 91 -19.03 16.85 17.73
C GLY A 91 -17.57 16.54 17.46
N MET A 92 -17.00 15.65 18.27
CA MET A 92 -15.68 15.05 18.02
C MET A 92 -15.69 13.57 18.37
N VAL A 93 -14.86 12.81 17.65
CA VAL A 93 -14.61 11.40 17.92
C VAL A 93 -13.10 11.20 18.04
N ARG A 94 -12.70 10.46 19.05
CA ARG A 94 -11.32 9.99 19.23
C ARG A 94 -11.33 8.47 19.20
N ILE A 95 -10.37 7.91 18.51
CA ILE A 95 -10.16 6.46 18.41
C ILE A 95 -8.69 6.24 18.73
N SER A 96 -8.38 5.34 19.67
CA SER A 96 -7.00 4.96 19.99
C SER A 96 -6.76 3.48 19.72
N SER A 97 -5.55 3.12 19.32
CA SER A 97 -5.13 1.73 19.13
C SER A 97 -5.25 0.92 20.43
N GLN A 98 -5.00 1.58 21.57
CA GLN A 98 -5.14 1.00 22.91
C GLN A 98 -6.59 0.58 23.21
N GLU A 99 -7.58 1.43 22.95
CA GLU A 99 -9.00 1.10 23.17
C GLU A 99 -9.48 -0.02 22.24
N GLN A 100 -8.89 -0.12 21.04
CA GLN A 100 -9.19 -1.16 20.07
C GLN A 100 -8.38 -2.45 20.27
N ALA A 101 -7.49 -2.48 21.27
CA ALA A 101 -6.60 -3.61 21.56
C ALA A 101 -5.78 -4.08 20.33
N VAL A 102 -5.26 -3.13 19.56
CA VAL A 102 -4.34 -3.38 18.43
C VAL A 102 -3.07 -2.56 18.58
N ASP A 103 -1.98 -2.98 17.93
CA ASP A 103 -0.70 -2.25 17.99
C ASP A 103 -0.80 -0.85 17.36
N ALA A 104 -1.54 -0.74 16.25
CA ALA A 104 -1.81 0.50 15.54
C ALA A 104 -3.15 0.42 14.79
N LEU A 105 -3.81 1.56 14.61
CA LEU A 105 -5.06 1.69 13.83
C LEU A 105 -4.82 1.59 12.31
N GLY A 106 -3.57 1.79 11.91
CA GLY A 106 -3.10 1.84 10.54
C GLY A 106 -1.68 2.38 10.52
N TYR A 107 -1.16 2.64 9.34
CA TYR A 107 0.21 3.12 9.14
C TYR A 107 0.25 4.13 8.00
N VAL A 108 1.06 5.17 8.15
CA VAL A 108 1.35 6.13 7.09
C VAL A 108 2.65 5.71 6.40
N VAL A 109 2.65 5.70 5.08
CA VAL A 109 3.82 5.38 4.25
C VAL A 109 3.97 6.48 3.19
N GLU A 110 5.19 6.94 2.96
CA GLU A 110 5.51 7.80 1.81
C GLU A 110 5.61 6.96 0.54
N LEU A 111 5.00 7.43 -0.55
CA LEU A 111 4.98 6.67 -1.80
C LEU A 111 6.39 6.52 -2.38
N ALA A 112 7.26 7.52 -2.25
CA ALA A 112 8.67 7.44 -2.64
C ALA A 112 9.37 6.24 -1.95
N ASP A 113 9.30 6.16 -0.62
CA ASP A 113 9.90 5.07 0.17
C ASP A 113 9.31 3.71 -0.18
N ALA A 114 7.99 3.65 -0.43
CA ALA A 114 7.36 2.42 -0.89
C ALA A 114 7.91 1.98 -2.25
N GLY A 115 8.13 2.93 -3.17
CA GLY A 115 8.72 2.67 -4.49
C GLY A 115 10.06 1.95 -4.41
N GLU A 116 10.91 2.30 -3.43
CA GLU A 116 12.20 1.62 -3.18
C GLU A 116 12.04 0.15 -2.75
N VAL A 117 10.89 -0.22 -2.20
CA VAL A 117 10.60 -1.59 -1.73
C VAL A 117 10.06 -2.47 -2.86
N PHE A 118 9.32 -1.89 -3.80
CA PHE A 118 8.67 -2.62 -4.89
C PHE A 118 9.59 -2.89 -6.10
N HIS A 119 10.74 -2.20 -6.18
CA HIS A 119 11.64 -2.16 -7.34
C HIS A 119 13.08 -2.49 -6.93
#